data_AF-A0ABC9YHI4-F1
#
_entry.id   AF-A0ABC9YHI4-F1
#
_cell.length_a   1.000
_cell.length_b   1.000
_cell.length_c   1.000
_cell.angle_alpha   90.00
_cell.angle_beta   90.00
_cell.angle_gamma   90.00
#
_symmetry.space_group_name_H-M   'P 1'
#
loop_
_entity.id
_entity.type
_entity.pdbx_description
1 polymer ?
#
loop_
_entity_poly.entity_id
_entity_poly.type
_entity_poly.pdbx_seq_one_letter_code
_entity_poly.pdbx_strand_id
1 'polypeptide(L)'
;MSKELLEKLKGKKEIYRMWKKGLATWDEYRNVVRECMDATRKTKAHLELNLAGDVKDNKKGFFKYISSKRKTRENVGPLLNEVGALVMEDTEKVELLNAAFASVFTAKADPQESQTLEVGEKVLRKEDLPLVDKDRVRDHLGKLDIHKSMGPDGMHP
;
A
#
# COMPACT_ATOMS: atom_id res chain seq x y z
N MET A 1 -12.97 13.00 0.21
CA MET A 1 -14.37 13.28 0.64
C MET A 1 -14.79 14.61 0.07
N SER A 2 -15.97 14.70 -0.56
CA SER A 2 -16.48 15.98 -1.08
C SER A 2 -16.87 16.93 0.06
N LYS A 3 -16.76 18.25 -0.18
CA LYS A 3 -17.25 19.28 0.77
C LYS A 3 -18.73 19.07 1.10
N GLU A 4 -19.53 18.68 0.10
CA GLU A 4 -20.96 18.39 0.25
C GLU A 4 -21.26 17.27 1.25
N LEU A 5 -20.53 16.15 1.19
CA LEU A 5 -20.73 15.04 2.13
C LEU A 5 -20.39 15.44 3.57
N LEU A 6 -19.36 16.29 3.72
CA LEU A 6 -18.97 16.82 5.03
C LEU A 6 -20.09 17.71 5.61
N GLU A 7 -20.70 18.56 4.80
CA GLU A 7 -21.82 19.40 5.23
C GLU A 7 -23.04 18.55 5.63
N LYS A 8 -23.39 17.51 4.86
CA LYS A 8 -24.47 16.58 5.24
C LYS A 8 -24.18 15.85 6.56
N LEU A 9 -22.93 15.46 6.81
CA LEU A 9 -22.52 14.84 8.08
C LEU A 9 -22.61 15.83 9.27
N LYS A 10 -22.27 17.10 9.07
CA LYS A 10 -22.45 18.16 10.08
C LYS A 10 -23.93 18.40 10.35
N GLY A 11 -24.75 18.54 9.31
CA GLY A 11 -26.20 18.71 9.41
C GLY A 11 -26.86 17.58 10.18
N LYS A 12 -26.45 16.32 9.95
CA LYS A 12 -26.91 15.16 10.73
C LYS A 12 -26.60 15.27 12.22
N LYS A 13 -25.42 15.78 12.60
CA LYS A 13 -25.05 16.01 14.01
C LYS A 13 -25.88 17.14 14.63
N GLU A 14 -26.12 18.19 13.87
CA GLU A 14 -26.87 19.36 14.33
C GLU A 14 -28.33 19.02 14.60
N ILE A 15 -29.00 18.41 13.62
CA ILE A 15 -30.42 18.06 13.75
C ILE A 15 -30.65 17.01 14.85
N TYR A 16 -29.68 16.12 15.10
CA TYR A 16 -29.71 15.21 16.25
C TYR A 16 -29.74 15.99 17.57
N ARG A 17 -28.93 17.04 17.70
CA ARG A 17 -28.88 17.89 18.89
C ARG A 17 -30.17 18.68 19.08
N MET A 18 -30.75 19.19 17.99
CA MET A 18 -32.03 19.91 18.02
C MET A 18 -33.20 18.98 18.40
N TRP A 19 -33.28 17.80 17.78
CA TRP A 19 -34.28 16.79 18.09
C TRP A 19 -34.21 16.35 19.56
N LYS A 20 -33.01 16.11 20.09
CA LYS A 20 -32.79 15.76 21.50
C LYS A 20 -33.24 16.86 22.48
N LYS A 21 -33.26 18.12 22.05
CA LYS A 21 -33.74 19.28 22.83
C LYS A 21 -35.22 19.59 22.61
N GLY A 22 -35.93 18.80 21.80
CA GLY A 22 -37.32 19.08 21.42
C GLY A 22 -37.50 20.25 20.45
N LEU A 23 -36.41 20.76 19.86
CA LEU A 23 -36.42 21.88 18.91
C LEU A 23 -36.58 21.46 17.45
N ALA A 24 -36.55 20.14 17.19
CA ALA A 24 -36.81 19.58 15.88
C ALA A 24 -37.73 18.36 16.05
N THR A 25 -38.57 18.14 15.05
CA THR A 25 -39.45 16.99 14.98
C THR A 25 -38.67 15.72 14.64
N TRP A 26 -39.26 14.57 14.95
CA TRP A 26 -38.70 13.28 14.55
C TRP A 26 -38.57 13.14 13.03
N ASP A 27 -39.53 13.67 12.27
CA ASP A 27 -39.53 13.59 10.81
C ASP A 27 -38.42 14.42 10.17
N GLU A 28 -38.14 15.62 10.68
CA GLU A 28 -37.00 16.43 10.24
C GLU A 28 -35.66 15.71 10.48
N TYR A 29 -35.47 15.15 11.68
CA TYR A 29 -34.30 14.34 11.99
C TYR A 29 -34.17 13.15 11.03
N ARG A 30 -35.24 12.39 10.84
CA ARG A 30 -35.27 11.19 9.98
C ARG A 30 -34.94 11.53 8.53
N ASN A 31 -35.45 12.64 8.01
CA ASN A 31 -35.19 13.07 6.63
C ASN A 31 -33.73 13.43 6.41
N VAL A 32 -33.13 14.23 7.30
CA VAL A 32 -31.69 14.57 7.21
C VAL A 32 -30.80 13.32 7.33
N VAL A 33 -31.15 12.38 8.22
CA VAL A 33 -30.42 11.11 8.34
C VAL A 33 -30.49 10.31 7.05
N ARG A 34 -31.67 10.20 6.42
CA ARG A 34 -31.86 9.52 5.13
C ARG A 34 -31.00 10.14 4.04
N GLU A 35 -31.06 11.46 3.87
CA GLU A 35 -30.27 12.16 2.87
C GLU A 35 -28.76 11.99 3.07
N CYS A 36 -28.29 12.05 4.32
CA CYS A 36 -26.88 11.85 4.64
C CYS A 36 -26.44 10.41 4.30
N MET A 37 -27.27 9.41 4.62
CA MET A 37 -26.98 8.02 4.26
C MET A 37 -26.96 7.81 2.75
N ASP A 38 -27.93 8.37 2.02
CA ASP A 38 -27.99 8.24 0.56
C ASP A 38 -26.82 8.93 -0.12
N ALA A 39 -26.44 10.13 0.33
CA ALA A 39 -25.22 10.79 -0.14
C ALA A 39 -23.99 9.93 0.12
N THR A 40 -23.86 9.36 1.32
CA THR A 40 -22.74 8.46 1.67
C THR A 40 -22.69 7.23 0.75
N ARG A 41 -23.84 6.60 0.49
CA ARG A 41 -23.95 5.45 -0.42
C ARG A 41 -23.55 5.81 -1.85
N LYS A 42 -24.06 6.93 -2.38
CA LYS A 42 -23.74 7.42 -3.72
C LYS A 42 -22.26 7.75 -3.87
N THR A 43 -21.67 8.49 -2.92
CA THR A 43 -20.24 8.81 -2.93
C THR A 43 -19.38 7.54 -2.86
N LYS A 44 -19.77 6.57 -2.03
CA LYS A 44 -19.08 5.28 -1.95
C LYS A 44 -19.15 4.52 -3.28
N ALA A 45 -20.34 4.38 -3.85
CA ALA A 45 -20.53 3.68 -5.13
C ALA A 45 -19.74 4.34 -6.26
N HIS A 46 -19.71 5.68 -6.30
CA HIS A 46 -18.94 6.43 -7.27
C HIS A 46 -17.42 6.20 -7.10
N LEU A 47 -16.91 6.21 -5.87
CA LEU A 47 -15.51 5.87 -5.59
C LEU A 47 -15.17 4.45 -6.04
N GLU A 48 -16.02 3.47 -5.71
CA GLU A 48 -15.82 2.07 -6.08
C GLU A 48 -15.85 1.87 -7.61
N LEU A 49 -16.75 2.57 -8.30
CA LEU A 49 -16.84 2.57 -9.76
C LEU A 49 -15.55 3.11 -10.39
N ASN A 50 -15.05 4.26 -9.92
CA ASN A 50 -13.82 4.86 -10.43
C ASN A 50 -12.63 3.93 -10.19
N LEU A 51 -12.51 3.36 -8.98
CA LEU A 51 -11.45 2.40 -8.66
C LEU A 51 -11.49 1.15 -9.53
N ALA A 52 -12.67 0.63 -9.85
CA ALA A 52 -12.83 -0.54 -10.71
C ALA A 52 -12.51 -0.23 -12.18
N GLY A 53 -12.92 0.94 -12.67
CA GLY A 53 -12.59 1.42 -14.02
C GLY A 53 -11.08 1.63 -14.20
N ASP A 54 -10.44 2.23 -13.20
CA ASP A 54 -9.00 2.55 -13.23
C ASP A 54 -8.11 1.37 -12.84
N VAL A 55 -8.63 0.15 -12.67
CA VAL A 55 -7.82 -1.02 -12.27
C VAL A 55 -6.65 -1.25 -13.21
N LYS A 56 -6.80 -1.01 -14.53
CA LYS A 56 -5.72 -1.28 -15.48
C LYS A 56 -4.51 -0.36 -15.26
N ASP A 57 -4.79 0.91 -15.03
CA ASP A 57 -3.78 1.96 -14.91
C ASP A 57 -3.29 2.11 -13.46
N ASN A 58 -4.21 2.05 -12.48
CA ASN A 58 -3.95 2.22 -11.06
C ASN A 58 -4.40 1.00 -10.24
N LYS A 59 -3.78 -0.16 -10.49
CA LYS A 59 -3.99 -1.40 -9.71
C LYS A 59 -3.81 -1.18 -8.21
N LYS A 60 -2.83 -0.34 -7.83
CA LYS A 60 -2.47 -0.08 -6.43
C LYS A 60 -3.60 0.62 -5.68
N GLY A 61 -4.26 1.60 -6.29
CA GLY A 61 -5.42 2.28 -5.72
C GLY A 61 -6.54 1.31 -5.36
N PHE A 62 -6.86 0.39 -6.28
CA PHE A 62 -7.86 -0.65 -6.07
C PHE A 62 -7.49 -1.59 -4.91
N PHE A 63 -6.29 -2.19 -4.94
CA PHE A 63 -5.87 -3.11 -3.87
C PHE A 63 -5.73 -2.41 -2.51
N LYS A 64 -5.30 -1.15 -2.48
CA LYS A 64 -5.28 -0.31 -1.26
C LYS A 64 -6.68 -0.10 -0.70
N TYR A 65 -7.67 0.13 -1.56
CA TYR A 65 -9.06 0.23 -1.12
C TYR A 65 -9.55 -1.11 -0.54
N ILE A 66 -9.33 -2.21 -1.26
CA ILE A 66 -9.71 -3.55 -0.79
C ILE A 66 -9.06 -3.88 0.55
N SER A 67 -7.75 -3.65 0.71
CA SER A 67 -7.06 -3.89 1.98
C SER A 67 -7.62 -3.02 3.12
N SER A 68 -7.94 -1.75 2.85
CA SER A 68 -8.59 -0.87 3.84
C SER A 68 -9.99 -1.33 4.28
N LYS A 69 -10.66 -2.18 3.48
CA LYS A 69 -11.97 -2.77 3.79
C LYS A 69 -11.88 -4.14 4.44
N ARG A 70 -10.72 -4.81 4.37
CA ARG A 70 -10.50 -6.08 5.06
C ARG A 70 -10.49 -5.84 6.57
N LYS A 71 -11.14 -6.72 7.32
CA LYS A 71 -11.14 -6.68 8.80
C LYS A 71 -9.82 -7.17 9.38
N THR A 72 -9.19 -8.13 8.70
CA THR A 72 -7.88 -8.68 9.05
C THR A 72 -6.81 -7.68 8.61
N ARG A 73 -6.07 -7.13 9.56
CA ARG A 73 -5.05 -6.08 9.33
C ARG A 73 -3.77 -6.55 8.63
N GLU A 74 -3.76 -7.77 8.06
CA GLU A 74 -2.59 -8.40 7.46
C GLU A 74 -1.44 -8.54 8.49
N ASN A 75 -1.59 -9.49 9.40
CA ASN A 75 -0.44 -10.08 10.09
C ASN A 75 -0.18 -11.44 9.48
N VAL A 76 1.09 -11.82 9.33
CA VAL A 76 1.46 -13.23 9.18
C VAL A 76 0.89 -13.94 10.40
N GLY A 77 -0.02 -14.88 10.16
CA GLY A 77 -0.60 -15.71 11.20
C GLY A 77 0.50 -16.43 11.98
N PRO A 78 0.20 -17.01 13.14
CA PRO A 78 1.19 -17.75 13.88
C PRO A 78 1.85 -18.82 13.01
N LEU A 79 3.19 -18.85 12.99
CA LEU A 79 3.96 -19.81 12.21
C LEU A 79 4.33 -20.99 13.10
N LEU A 80 4.60 -22.14 12.49
CA LEU A 80 5.21 -23.26 13.20
C LEU A 80 6.72 -23.24 12.94
N ASN A 81 7.51 -23.28 14.01
CA ASN A 81 8.95 -23.49 13.88
C ASN A 81 9.27 -24.97 13.62
N GLU A 82 10.55 -25.28 13.43
CA GLU A 82 11.05 -26.64 13.16
C GLU A 82 10.67 -27.65 14.25
N VAL A 83 10.45 -27.19 15.47
CA VAL A 83 10.09 -28.00 16.64
C VAL A 83 8.55 -28.13 16.79
N GLY A 84 7.78 -27.55 15.86
CA GLY A 84 6.32 -27.55 15.90
C GLY A 84 5.70 -26.60 16.92
N ALA A 85 6.48 -25.65 17.47
CA ALA A 85 5.97 -24.62 18.38
C ALA A 85 5.43 -23.41 17.60
N LEU A 86 4.38 -22.80 18.16
CA LEU A 86 3.66 -21.70 17.55
C LEU A 86 4.39 -20.36 17.81
N VAL A 87 4.91 -19.75 16.75
CA VAL A 87 5.62 -18.47 16.75
C VAL A 87 4.62 -17.34 16.49
N MET A 88 4.45 -16.47 17.48
CA MET A 88 3.51 -15.34 17.41
C MET A 88 4.17 -13.97 17.33
N GLU A 89 5.43 -13.84 17.78
CA GLU A 89 6.17 -12.58 17.71
C GLU A 89 6.61 -12.27 16.27
N ASP A 90 6.49 -11.02 15.84
CA ASP A 90 6.83 -10.62 14.47
C ASP A 90 8.35 -10.72 14.20
N THR A 91 9.21 -10.45 15.19
CA THR A 91 10.67 -10.61 15.06
C THR A 91 11.04 -12.06 14.78
N GLU A 92 10.54 -12.99 15.60
CA GLU A 92 10.77 -14.43 15.44
C GLU A 92 10.21 -14.96 14.12
N LYS A 93 9.03 -14.47 13.68
CA LYS A 93 8.46 -14.80 12.37
C LYS A 93 9.37 -14.35 11.23
N VAL A 94 9.94 -13.15 11.31
CA VAL A 94 10.87 -12.62 10.31
C VAL A 94 12.14 -13.45 10.24
N GLU A 95 12.71 -13.80 11.39
CA GLU A 95 13.91 -14.65 11.46
C GLU A 95 13.66 -16.03 10.87
N LEU A 96 12.53 -16.66 11.22
CA LEU A 96 12.15 -17.97 10.71
C LEU A 96 11.98 -17.96 9.18
N LEU A 97 11.30 -16.94 8.65
CA LEU A 97 11.11 -16.77 7.20
C LEU A 97 12.45 -16.49 6.48
N ASN A 98 13.31 -15.65 7.06
CA ASN A 98 14.63 -15.37 6.51
C ASN A 98 15.53 -16.60 6.50
N ALA A 99 15.51 -17.41 7.56
CA ALA A 99 16.25 -18.66 7.63
C ALA A 99 15.78 -19.66 6.56
N ALA A 100 14.46 -19.83 6.41
CA ALA A 100 13.87 -20.66 5.36
C ALA A 100 14.25 -20.15 3.95
N PHE A 101 14.22 -18.83 3.74
CA PHE A 101 14.64 -18.21 2.48
C PHE A 101 16.14 -18.45 2.21
N ALA A 102 17.01 -18.31 3.21
CA ALA A 102 18.44 -18.59 3.06
C ALA A 102 18.71 -20.07 2.75
N SER A 103 17.95 -20.99 3.36
CA SER A 103 18.13 -22.44 3.17
C SER A 103 17.91 -22.92 1.74
N VAL A 104 17.07 -22.23 0.94
CA VAL A 104 16.86 -22.62 -0.47
C VAL A 104 18.00 -22.15 -1.39
N PHE A 105 18.86 -21.25 -0.92
CA PHE A 105 20.10 -20.92 -1.60
C PHE A 105 21.19 -21.89 -1.12
N THR A 106 21.35 -23.00 -1.83
CA THR A 106 22.56 -23.82 -1.72
C THR A 106 23.76 -22.97 -2.10
N ALA A 107 24.68 -22.75 -1.15
CA ALA A 107 26.06 -22.47 -1.50
C ALA A 107 26.56 -23.69 -2.28
N LYS A 108 26.62 -23.59 -3.61
CA LYS A 108 27.45 -24.49 -4.38
C LYS A 108 28.89 -24.24 -3.91
N ALA A 109 29.31 -24.97 -2.90
CA ALA A 109 30.71 -25.15 -2.60
C ALA A 109 31.27 -26.03 -3.71
N ASP A 110 31.55 -25.42 -4.86
CA ASP A 110 32.68 -25.90 -5.65
C ASP A 110 33.92 -25.62 -4.80
N PRO A 111 34.74 -26.63 -4.41
CA PRO A 111 35.94 -26.41 -3.60
C PRO A 111 37.08 -25.70 -4.36
N GLN A 112 36.80 -25.10 -5.51
CA GLN A 112 37.83 -24.59 -6.40
C GLN A 112 37.82 -23.07 -6.45
N GLU A 113 38.84 -22.54 -5.77
CA GLU A 113 39.30 -21.15 -5.76
C GLU A 113 38.42 -20.17 -4.97
N SER A 114 38.77 -20.07 -3.69
CA SER A 114 39.00 -18.75 -3.10
C SER A 114 39.99 -17.97 -3.96
N GLN A 115 39.51 -17.40 -5.07
CA GLN A 115 40.12 -16.18 -5.56
C GLN A 115 39.79 -15.16 -4.50
N THR A 116 40.77 -14.91 -3.64
CA THR A 116 40.91 -13.67 -2.89
C THR A 116 40.36 -12.57 -3.79
N LEU A 117 39.18 -12.07 -3.45
CA LEU A 117 38.68 -10.83 -4.00
C LEU A 117 39.62 -9.80 -3.36
N GLU A 118 40.80 -9.64 -3.96
CA GLU A 118 41.46 -8.35 -3.90
C GLU A 118 40.37 -7.40 -4.35
N VAL A 119 39.88 -6.60 -3.41
CA VAL A 119 39.31 -5.30 -3.69
C VAL A 119 40.45 -4.51 -4.32
N GLY A 120 40.82 -4.89 -5.54
CA GLY A 120 41.41 -4.00 -6.50
C GLY A 120 40.31 -3.00 -6.71
N GLU A 121 40.43 -1.88 -6.01
CA GLU A 121 39.76 -0.64 -6.30
C GLU A 121 40.07 -0.33 -7.76
N LYS A 122 39.32 -0.96 -8.68
CA LYS A 122 39.31 -0.58 -10.09
C LYS A 122 38.66 0.78 -10.07
N VAL A 123 39.50 1.80 -9.93
CA VAL A 123 39.17 3.18 -10.20
C VAL A 123 38.62 3.18 -11.62
N LEU A 124 37.30 3.13 -11.73
CA LEU A 124 36.57 3.21 -12.97
C LEU A 124 36.95 4.55 -13.60
N ARG A 125 37.77 4.53 -14.65
CA ARG A 125 38.18 5.77 -15.31
C ARG A 125 36.94 6.30 -16.03
N LYS A 126 36.78 7.62 -16.14
CA LYS A 126 35.57 8.23 -16.75
C LYS A 126 35.36 7.74 -18.18
N GLU A 127 36.45 7.30 -18.82
CA GLU A 127 36.53 6.75 -20.17
C GLU A 127 36.00 5.30 -20.27
N ASP A 128 35.85 4.59 -19.15
CA ASP A 128 35.33 3.21 -19.08
C ASP A 128 33.80 3.15 -18.91
N LEU A 129 33.15 4.30 -18.72
CA LEU A 129 31.71 4.38 -18.57
C LEU A 129 31.02 4.30 -19.94
N PRO A 130 30.00 3.44 -20.12
CA PRO A 130 29.24 3.43 -21.36
C PRO A 130 28.64 4.83 -21.58
N LEU A 131 28.82 5.37 -22.79
CA LEU A 131 28.21 6.64 -23.18
C LEU A 131 26.69 6.45 -23.18
N VAL A 132 26.03 6.95 -22.13
CA VAL A 132 24.57 6.89 -21.99
C VAL A 132 23.96 8.04 -22.77
N ASP A 133 23.14 7.71 -23.77
CA ASP A 133 22.38 8.70 -24.53
C ASP A 133 21.28 9.33 -23.66
N LYS A 134 21.25 10.68 -23.63
CA LYS A 134 20.31 11.46 -22.82
C LYS A 134 18.87 11.28 -23.28
N ASP A 135 18.66 11.11 -24.58
CA ASP A 135 17.31 10.99 -25.13
C ASP A 135 16.73 9.62 -24.81
N ARG A 136 17.54 8.56 -24.84
CA ARG A 136 17.18 7.25 -24.26
C ARG A 136 16.80 7.35 -22.78
N VAL A 137 17.57 8.07 -21.94
CA VAL A 137 17.23 8.22 -20.52
C VAL A 137 15.91 8.96 -20.33
N ARG A 138 15.68 10.05 -21.07
CA ARG A 138 14.41 10.80 -21.03
C ARG A 138 13.21 9.95 -21.43
N ASP A 139 13.35 9.13 -22.47
CA ASP A 139 12.29 8.24 -22.92
C ASP A 139 11.97 7.14 -21.89
N HIS A 140 12.97 6.65 -21.15
CA HIS A 140 12.75 5.71 -20.04
C HIS A 140 12.06 6.38 -18.84
N LEU A 141 12.49 7.59 -18.47
CA LEU A 141 11.87 8.36 -17.39
C LEU A 141 10.41 8.72 -17.70
N GLY A 142 10.09 9.05 -18.95
CA GLY A 142 8.71 9.33 -19.39
C GLY A 142 7.78 8.11 -19.35
N LYS A 143 8.32 6.89 -19.27
CA LYS A 143 7.57 5.63 -19.21
C LYS A 143 7.45 5.07 -17.79
N LEU A 144 7.92 5.82 -16.78
CA LEU A 144 7.79 5.42 -15.39
C LEU A 144 6.32 5.34 -14.99
N ASP A 145 5.99 4.28 -14.27
CA ASP A 145 4.65 4.09 -13.72
C ASP A 145 4.54 4.86 -12.40
N ILE A 146 3.85 6.01 -12.46
CA ILE A 146 3.56 6.91 -11.34
C ILE A 146 2.73 6.26 -10.22
N HIS A 147 2.26 5.02 -10.39
CA HIS A 147 1.55 4.28 -9.37
C HIS A 147 2.43 3.25 -8.65
N LYS A 148 3.73 3.16 -8.97
CA LYS A 148 4.67 2.25 -8.29
C LYS A 148 4.98 2.69 -6.85
N SER A 149 5.61 1.82 -6.08
CA SER A 149 6.03 2.12 -4.72
C SER A 149 7.37 2.84 -4.68
N MET A 150 7.51 3.66 -3.65
CA MET A 150 8.77 4.25 -3.24
C MET A 150 9.82 3.16 -3.00
N GLY A 151 11.05 3.40 -3.44
CA GLY A 151 12.20 2.55 -3.13
C GLY A 151 12.66 2.72 -1.67
N PRO A 152 13.68 1.94 -1.24
CA PRO A 152 14.33 2.12 0.05
C PRO A 152 15.04 3.48 0.18
N ASP A 153 15.27 4.16 -0.94
CA ASP A 153 15.82 5.51 -1.05
C ASP A 153 14.78 6.62 -0.78
N GLY A 154 13.50 6.29 -0.65
CA GLY A 154 12.46 7.27 -0.40
C GLY A 154 11.95 7.99 -1.66
N MET A 155 12.34 7.56 -2.86
CA MET A 155 11.97 8.24 -4.11
C MET A 155 10.81 7.56 -4.83
N HIS A 156 9.85 8.36 -5.28
CA HIS A 156 8.76 7.90 -6.14
C HIS A 156 9.23 7.95 -7.61
N PRO A 157 8.91 6.95 -8.44
CA PRO A 157 9.09 7.06 -9.89
C PRO A 157 8.28 8.21 -10.49
#